data_AF-A0A0B8N777-F1
#
_entry.id   AF-A0A0B8N777-F1
#
_cell.length_a   1.000
_cell.length_b   1.000
_cell.length_c   1.000
_cell.angle_alpha   90.00
_cell.angle_beta   90.00
_cell.angle_gamma   90.00
#
_symmetry.space_group_name_H-M   'P 1'
#
loop_
_entity.id
_entity.type
_entity.pdbx_description
1 polymer ?
#
loop_
_entity_poly.entity_id
_entity_poly.type
_entity_poly.pdbx_seq_one_letter_code
_entity_poly.pdbx_strand_id
1 'polypeptide(L)'
;MSDDDLRTLLAELTPSKAKVDAYLADTYVLETVDQAARLGIDAGRFATEHSLLLLKPDAILARAVEPTLTWLADNDFRVVAARRVVVDRHVARALWYFAWNIASPERRLLADLLVGISDVLVLVVRGPVTELPTPIRLAEAKGATDPRKRRPGELRHLLGRHNYLLNLVHSPDDPADVLRELAIYFDANTRAEVFARALEAKDATATAAAVARELYDGAPARSFERGDAVARLTAGLDTAALRALDDRMAAVEPGSDAAQAALLDVAWSSGLDLDPWSLIVLGSYVLPMRTGSGSQTLRPVGATDWLEARP
;
A
#
# COMPACT_ATOMS: atom_id res chain seq x y z
N MET A 1 -18.11 13.24 20.41
CA MET A 1 -17.53 12.19 21.28
C MET A 1 -16.53 12.86 22.20
N SER A 2 -16.43 12.50 23.48
CA SER A 2 -15.41 13.09 24.35
C SER A 2 -14.03 12.48 24.08
N ASP A 3 -12.94 13.14 24.50
CA ASP A 3 -11.58 12.60 24.40
C ASP A 3 -11.43 11.27 25.15
N ASP A 4 -12.13 11.12 26.29
CA ASP A 4 -12.12 9.89 27.08
C ASP A 4 -12.85 8.74 26.36
N ASP A 5 -13.96 9.04 25.68
CA ASP A 5 -14.67 8.05 24.85
C ASP A 5 -13.79 7.59 23.67
N LEU A 6 -13.12 8.53 22.98
CA LEU A 6 -12.20 8.20 21.88
C LEU A 6 -11.02 7.36 22.36
N ARG A 7 -10.44 7.70 23.52
CA ARG A 7 -9.35 6.93 24.11
C ARG A 7 -9.79 5.51 24.43
N THR A 8 -11.00 5.36 24.96
CA THR A 8 -11.59 4.05 25.28
C THR A 8 -11.78 3.22 24.01
N LEU A 9 -12.40 3.81 22.98
CA LEU A 9 -12.55 3.18 21.67
C LEU A 9 -11.19 2.75 21.08
N LEU A 10 -10.20 3.65 21.05
CA LEU A 10 -8.88 3.33 20.48
C LEU A 10 -8.15 2.22 21.26
N ALA A 11 -8.27 2.19 22.59
CA ALA A 11 -7.68 1.14 23.41
C ALA A 11 -8.29 -0.26 23.15
N GLU A 12 -9.53 -0.33 22.65
CA GLU A 12 -10.15 -1.57 22.20
C GLU A 12 -9.69 -2.00 20.79
N LEU A 13 -9.30 -1.02 19.97
CA LEU A 13 -8.98 -1.19 18.55
C LEU A 13 -7.49 -1.35 18.24
N THR A 14 -6.61 -1.09 19.21
CA THR A 14 -5.18 -1.39 19.07
C THR A 14 -4.52 -1.63 20.44
N PRO A 15 -3.66 -2.65 20.58
CA PRO A 15 -2.89 -2.88 21.80
C PRO A 15 -1.73 -1.86 21.94
N SER A 16 -1.43 -1.11 20.89
CA SER A 16 -0.32 -0.16 20.88
C SER A 16 -0.71 1.16 21.55
N LYS A 17 -0.26 1.35 22.80
CA LYS A 17 -0.43 2.63 23.51
C LYS A 17 0.11 3.83 22.70
N ALA A 18 1.22 3.65 21.99
CA ALA A 18 1.79 4.69 21.14
C ALA A 18 0.86 5.07 19.97
N LYS A 19 0.15 4.08 19.38
CA LYS A 19 -0.88 4.37 18.38
C LYS A 19 -2.08 5.08 19.00
N VAL A 20 -2.56 4.64 20.16
CA VAL A 20 -3.65 5.33 20.89
C VAL A 20 -3.30 6.80 21.10
N ASP A 21 -2.14 7.08 21.69
CA ASP A 21 -1.72 8.45 21.99
C ASP A 21 -1.55 9.31 20.73
N ALA A 22 -1.06 8.73 19.62
CA ALA A 22 -0.94 9.42 18.34
C ALA A 22 -2.29 9.68 17.65
N TYR A 23 -3.25 8.75 17.76
CA TYR A 23 -4.52 8.78 17.03
C TYR A 23 -5.60 9.63 17.69
N LEU A 24 -5.43 10.00 18.97
CA LEU A 24 -6.36 10.92 19.66
C LEU A 24 -6.51 12.27 18.98
N ALA A 25 -5.44 12.76 18.33
CA ALA A 25 -5.44 14.01 17.60
C ALA A 25 -5.24 13.83 16.09
N ASP A 26 -5.30 12.59 15.57
CA ASP A 26 -5.18 12.33 14.14
C ASP A 26 -6.49 12.66 13.43
N THR A 27 -6.44 13.66 12.55
CA THR A 27 -7.64 14.18 11.87
C THR A 27 -8.41 13.11 11.10
N TYR A 28 -7.72 12.10 10.55
CA TYR A 28 -8.39 11.06 9.76
C TYR A 28 -9.18 10.09 10.64
N VAL A 29 -8.68 9.80 11.85
CA VAL A 29 -9.44 9.03 12.84
C VAL A 29 -10.65 9.84 13.32
N LEU A 30 -10.43 11.10 13.70
CA LEU A 30 -11.50 11.99 14.18
C LEU A 30 -12.64 12.11 13.15
N GLU A 31 -12.31 12.35 11.88
CA GLU A 31 -13.29 12.47 10.80
C GLU A 31 -14.08 11.20 10.55
N THR A 32 -13.44 10.02 10.63
CA THR A 32 -14.13 8.74 10.45
C THR A 32 -15.07 8.47 11.62
N VAL A 33 -14.62 8.66 12.86
CA VAL A 33 -15.43 8.36 14.05
C VAL A 33 -16.59 9.34 14.19
N ASP A 34 -16.36 10.65 13.98
CA ASP A 34 -17.43 11.64 14.03
C ASP A 34 -18.48 11.39 12.96
N GLN A 35 -18.07 10.98 11.76
CA GLN A 35 -19.03 10.62 10.73
C GLN A 35 -19.80 9.35 11.05
N ALA A 36 -19.12 8.30 11.54
CA ALA A 36 -19.78 7.06 11.95
C ALA A 36 -20.86 7.35 13.02
N ALA A 37 -20.54 8.18 14.03
CA ALA A 37 -21.49 8.60 15.05
C ALA A 37 -22.72 9.33 14.47
N ARG A 38 -22.51 10.28 13.53
CA ARG A 38 -23.63 10.97 12.85
C ARG A 38 -24.52 10.05 12.03
N LEU A 39 -23.95 8.96 11.49
CA LEU A 39 -24.67 7.96 10.71
C LEU A 39 -25.27 6.84 11.58
N GLY A 40 -25.07 6.87 12.90
CA GLY A 40 -25.52 5.80 13.81
C GLY A 40 -24.76 4.48 13.63
N ILE A 41 -23.52 4.54 13.18
CA ILE A 41 -22.64 3.39 12.95
C ILE A 41 -21.72 3.21 14.16
N ASP A 42 -21.66 1.98 14.68
CA ASP A 42 -20.65 1.58 15.65
C ASP A 42 -19.28 1.46 14.96
N ALA A 43 -18.43 2.48 15.16
CA ALA A 43 -17.10 2.55 14.55
C ALA A 43 -16.20 1.39 14.99
N GLY A 44 -16.25 0.99 16.27
CA GLY A 44 -15.40 -0.06 16.80
C GLY A 44 -15.75 -1.43 16.22
N ARG A 45 -17.05 -1.73 16.17
CA ARG A 45 -17.55 -2.94 15.51
C ARG A 45 -17.23 -2.94 14.01
N PHE A 46 -17.45 -1.82 13.32
CA PHE A 46 -17.14 -1.71 11.90
C PHE A 46 -15.67 -2.02 11.63
N ALA A 47 -14.76 -1.38 12.37
CA ALA A 47 -13.31 -1.55 12.22
C ALA A 47 -12.79 -2.93 12.60
N THR A 48 -13.53 -3.66 13.45
CA THR A 48 -13.18 -5.03 13.83
C THR A 48 -13.63 -6.05 12.77
N GLU A 49 -14.82 -5.86 12.20
CA GLU A 49 -15.43 -6.76 11.22
C GLU A 49 -14.98 -6.50 9.77
N HIS A 50 -14.41 -5.32 9.49
CA HIS A 50 -13.99 -4.91 8.15
C HIS A 50 -12.52 -4.49 8.14
N SER A 51 -11.89 -4.66 6.98
CA SER A 51 -10.58 -4.12 6.66
C SER A 51 -10.58 -3.54 5.25
N LEU A 52 -9.48 -2.91 4.87
CA LEU A 52 -9.23 -2.39 3.54
C LEU A 52 -8.13 -3.21 2.87
N LEU A 53 -8.24 -3.44 1.57
CA LEU A 53 -7.14 -3.95 0.75
C LEU A 53 -6.93 -3.01 -0.43
N LEU A 54 -5.83 -2.27 -0.38
CA LEU A 54 -5.34 -1.44 -1.47
C LEU A 54 -4.58 -2.31 -2.46
N LEU A 55 -5.05 -2.36 -3.71
CA LEU A 55 -4.29 -2.80 -4.87
C LEU A 55 -3.62 -1.56 -5.48
N LYS A 56 -2.31 -1.46 -5.25
CA LYS A 56 -1.46 -0.33 -5.65
C LYS A 56 -1.31 -0.27 -7.18
N PRO A 57 -0.74 0.81 -7.75
CA PRO A 57 -0.56 0.92 -9.20
C PRO A 57 0.23 -0.26 -9.80
N ASP A 58 1.22 -0.78 -9.07
CA ASP A 58 1.96 -1.98 -9.47
C ASP A 58 1.08 -3.24 -9.52
N ALA A 59 0.03 -3.37 -8.70
CA ALA A 59 -0.95 -4.46 -8.84
C ALA A 59 -1.77 -4.34 -10.13
N ILE A 60 -2.10 -3.12 -10.54
CA ILE A 60 -2.86 -2.86 -11.77
C ILE A 60 -2.06 -3.25 -13.02
N LEU A 61 -0.79 -2.82 -13.06
CA LEU A 61 0.16 -3.17 -14.12
C LEU A 61 0.49 -4.66 -14.14
N ALA A 62 0.48 -5.33 -12.98
CA ALA A 62 0.70 -6.76 -12.86
C ALA A 62 -0.53 -7.62 -13.19
N ARG A 63 -1.69 -7.02 -13.46
CA ARG A 63 -2.98 -7.73 -13.63
C ARG A 63 -3.32 -8.62 -12.43
N ALA A 64 -3.06 -8.10 -11.23
CA ALA A 64 -3.14 -8.85 -9.98
C ALA A 64 -4.52 -8.82 -9.30
N VAL A 65 -5.51 -8.11 -9.85
CA VAL A 65 -6.82 -7.97 -9.20
C VAL A 65 -7.56 -9.30 -9.16
N GLU A 66 -7.69 -10.00 -10.30
CA GLU A 66 -8.44 -11.25 -10.39
C GLU A 66 -7.83 -12.36 -9.51
N PRO A 67 -6.50 -12.61 -9.51
CA PRO A 67 -5.89 -13.53 -8.56
C PRO A 67 -6.12 -13.14 -7.10
N THR A 68 -6.13 -11.84 -6.79
CA THR A 68 -6.42 -11.35 -5.43
C THR A 68 -7.87 -11.63 -5.03
N LEU A 69 -8.83 -11.43 -5.93
CA LEU A 69 -10.25 -11.70 -5.67
C LEU A 69 -10.49 -13.20 -5.40
N THR A 70 -9.88 -14.08 -6.20
CA THR A 70 -9.93 -15.53 -5.97
C THR A 70 -9.30 -15.90 -4.63
N TRP A 71 -8.10 -15.37 -4.34
CA TRP A 71 -7.41 -15.64 -3.08
C TRP A 71 -8.21 -15.19 -1.86
N LEU A 72 -8.88 -14.02 -1.92
CA LEU A 72 -9.73 -13.56 -0.82
C LEU A 72 -10.86 -14.56 -0.55
N ALA A 73 -11.56 -15.01 -1.60
CA ALA A 73 -12.63 -15.99 -1.46
C ALA A 73 -12.14 -17.33 -0.88
N ASP A 74 -10.98 -17.81 -1.32
CA ASP A 74 -10.36 -19.06 -0.84
C ASP A 74 -9.85 -18.96 0.61
N ASN A 75 -9.73 -17.76 1.17
CA ASN A 75 -9.21 -17.50 2.52
C ASN A 75 -10.27 -16.88 3.46
N ASP A 76 -11.55 -17.20 3.23
CA ASP A 76 -12.69 -16.77 4.06
C ASP A 76 -12.85 -15.24 4.17
N PHE A 77 -12.45 -14.52 3.13
CA PHE A 77 -12.65 -13.08 3.01
C PHE A 77 -13.68 -12.77 1.91
N ARG A 78 -14.59 -11.84 2.21
CA ARG A 78 -15.60 -11.36 1.27
C ARG A 78 -15.38 -9.89 0.95
N VAL A 79 -15.35 -9.56 -0.33
CA VAL A 79 -15.37 -8.18 -0.80
C VAL A 79 -16.79 -7.63 -0.69
N VAL A 80 -16.97 -6.54 0.05
CA VAL A 80 -18.28 -5.91 0.28
C VAL A 80 -18.40 -4.50 -0.27
N ALA A 81 -17.29 -3.87 -0.61
CA ALA A 81 -17.27 -2.67 -1.44
C ALA A 81 -15.98 -2.62 -2.25
N ALA A 82 -16.02 -1.91 -3.37
CA ALA A 82 -14.88 -1.66 -4.23
C ALA A 82 -14.95 -0.21 -4.75
N ARG A 83 -13.82 0.49 -4.72
CA ARG A 83 -13.70 1.87 -5.17
C ARG A 83 -12.38 2.08 -5.91
N ARG A 84 -12.47 2.68 -7.11
CA ARG A 84 -11.33 3.33 -7.75
C ARG A 84 -11.02 4.60 -6.97
N VAL A 85 -9.75 4.81 -6.64
CA VAL A 85 -9.28 5.99 -5.91
C VAL A 85 -8.14 6.61 -6.70
N VAL A 86 -8.25 7.92 -6.95
CA VAL A 86 -7.13 8.71 -7.47
C VAL A 86 -6.20 9.00 -6.30
N VAL A 87 -4.93 8.65 -6.43
CA VAL A 87 -3.93 8.86 -5.39
C VAL A 87 -2.84 9.79 -5.86
N ASP A 88 -2.27 10.54 -4.93
CA ASP A 88 -1.12 11.38 -5.18
C ASP A 88 -0.07 11.19 -4.07
N ARG A 89 0.99 11.99 -4.14
CA ARG A 89 2.03 11.96 -3.12
C ARG A 89 1.49 12.28 -1.72
N HIS A 90 0.45 13.11 -1.58
CA HIS A 90 -0.09 13.49 -0.28
C HIS A 90 -0.87 12.34 0.35
N VAL A 91 -1.66 11.59 -0.44
CA VAL A 91 -2.28 10.35 0.02
C VAL A 91 -1.22 9.35 0.48
N ALA A 92 -0.14 9.16 -0.30
CA ALA A 92 0.98 8.33 0.14
C ALA A 92 1.65 8.85 1.42
N ARG A 93 1.83 10.17 1.57
CA ARG A 93 2.35 10.76 2.81
C ARG A 93 1.43 10.51 4.00
N ALA A 94 0.11 10.58 3.83
CA ALA A 94 -0.86 10.33 4.88
C ALA A 94 -0.90 8.84 5.30
N LEU A 95 -0.98 7.91 4.35
CA LEU A 95 -1.04 6.47 4.63
C LEU A 95 0.17 6.00 5.44
N TRP A 96 1.37 6.36 4.99
CA TRP A 96 2.62 5.88 5.60
C TRP A 96 3.31 6.92 6.50
N TYR A 97 2.57 7.93 7.00
CA TYR A 97 3.12 9.04 7.80
C TYR A 97 4.08 8.56 8.91
N PHE A 98 3.64 7.57 9.68
CA PHE A 98 4.41 7.01 10.79
C PHE A 98 5.51 6.00 10.38
N ALA A 99 5.63 5.69 9.09
CA ALA A 99 6.65 4.81 8.53
C ALA A 99 7.65 5.53 7.63
N TRP A 100 7.40 6.79 7.23
CA TRP A 100 8.29 7.53 6.35
C TRP A 100 9.62 7.89 7.01
N ASN A 101 9.72 7.90 8.33
CA ASN A 101 10.95 8.21 9.07
C ASN A 101 12.10 7.23 8.77
N ILE A 102 11.78 5.98 8.39
CA ILE A 102 12.77 4.96 8.01
C ILE A 102 12.97 4.82 6.51
N ALA A 103 12.19 5.52 5.68
CA ALA A 103 12.33 5.45 4.23
C ALA A 103 13.46 6.36 3.76
N SER A 104 14.27 5.85 2.83
CA SER A 104 15.29 6.65 2.17
C SER A 104 14.69 7.74 1.28
N PRO A 105 15.43 8.82 1.00
CA PRO A 105 15.02 9.83 0.00
C PRO A 105 14.65 9.18 -1.35
N GLU A 106 15.43 8.19 -1.79
CA GLU A 106 15.22 7.46 -3.04
C GLU A 106 13.90 6.71 -3.01
N ARG A 107 13.59 5.99 -1.91
CA ARG A 107 12.30 5.30 -1.79
C ARG A 107 11.12 6.27 -1.84
N ARG A 108 11.24 7.45 -1.24
CA ARG A 108 10.18 8.47 -1.28
C ARG A 108 9.97 8.98 -2.70
N LEU A 109 11.06 9.24 -3.43
CA LEU A 109 11.00 9.63 -4.84
C LEU A 109 10.33 8.55 -5.71
N LEU A 110 10.72 7.29 -5.56
CA LEU A 110 10.12 6.19 -6.31
C LEU A 110 8.65 5.95 -5.94
N ALA A 111 8.28 6.14 -4.67
CA ALA A 111 6.89 6.07 -4.24
C ALA A 111 6.03 7.19 -4.87
N ASP A 112 6.58 8.40 -4.99
CA ASP A 112 5.90 9.53 -5.65
C ASP A 112 5.71 9.28 -7.15
N LEU A 113 6.71 8.68 -7.81
CA LEU A 113 6.55 8.21 -9.20
C LEU A 113 5.48 7.12 -9.30
N LEU A 114 5.50 6.13 -8.39
CA LEU A 114 4.59 4.99 -8.42
C LEU A 114 3.13 5.40 -8.34
N VAL A 115 2.77 6.32 -7.43
CA VAL A 115 1.38 6.78 -7.30
C VAL A 115 0.88 7.52 -8.55
N GLY A 116 1.78 8.09 -9.36
CA GLY A 116 1.43 8.74 -10.63
C GLY A 116 1.23 7.78 -11.82
N ILE A 117 1.49 6.48 -11.66
CA ILE A 117 1.40 5.51 -12.77
C ILE A 117 -0.05 5.17 -13.13
N SER A 118 -0.90 5.02 -12.12
CA SER A 118 -2.30 4.63 -12.27
C SER A 118 -3.05 4.98 -11.00
N ASP A 119 -4.36 5.19 -11.14
CA ASP A 119 -5.27 5.09 -10.00
C ASP A 119 -5.20 3.70 -9.36
N VAL A 120 -5.69 3.61 -8.13
CA VAL A 120 -5.68 2.38 -7.35
C VAL A 120 -7.08 1.81 -7.17
N LEU A 121 -7.15 0.54 -6.80
CA LEU A 121 -8.39 -0.11 -6.37
C LEU A 121 -8.32 -0.34 -4.85
N VAL A 122 -9.28 0.21 -4.12
CA VAL A 122 -9.47 -0.07 -2.70
C VAL A 122 -10.68 -0.99 -2.55
N LEU A 123 -10.46 -2.16 -1.96
CA LEU A 123 -11.50 -3.08 -1.57
C LEU A 123 -11.82 -2.90 -0.09
N VAL A 124 -13.11 -2.96 0.27
CA VAL A 124 -13.52 -3.21 1.65
C VAL A 124 -13.81 -4.69 1.79
N VAL A 125 -13.11 -5.30 2.73
CA VAL A 125 -13.10 -6.74 2.94
C VAL A 125 -13.66 -7.03 4.32
N ARG A 126 -14.57 -7.99 4.42
CA ARG A 126 -15.01 -8.54 5.71
C ARG A 126 -14.61 -9.99 5.83
N GLY A 127 -14.43 -10.47 7.05
CA GLY A 127 -14.20 -11.86 7.34
C GLY A 127 -14.84 -12.27 8.68
N PRO A 128 -14.80 -13.56 9.06
CA PRO A 128 -15.16 -13.96 10.41
C PRO A 128 -14.35 -13.19 11.45
N VAL A 129 -14.93 -12.84 12.59
CA VAL A 129 -14.16 -12.32 13.73
C VAL A 129 -14.13 -13.43 14.77
N THR A 130 -12.93 -13.96 15.02
CA THR A 130 -12.70 -15.00 16.05
C THR A 130 -11.83 -14.39 17.15
N GLU A 131 -10.66 -14.96 17.40
CA GLU A 131 -9.65 -14.40 18.32
C GLU A 131 -8.96 -13.15 17.72
N LEU A 132 -8.90 -13.06 16.38
CA LEU A 132 -8.35 -11.92 15.64
C LEU A 132 -9.46 -11.14 14.91
N PRO A 133 -9.44 -9.79 14.96
CA PRO A 133 -10.17 -8.94 14.05
C PRO A 133 -9.79 -9.21 12.58
N THR A 134 -10.72 -8.87 11.68
CA THR A 134 -10.51 -8.97 10.24
C THR A 134 -9.23 -8.26 9.75
N PRO A 135 -8.90 -7.01 10.15
CA PRO A 135 -7.68 -6.35 9.67
C PRO A 135 -6.40 -7.07 10.05
N ILE A 136 -6.30 -7.61 11.27
CA ILE A 136 -5.11 -8.33 11.72
C ILE A 136 -4.98 -9.66 10.99
N ARG A 137 -6.07 -10.42 10.84
CA ARG A 137 -6.03 -11.67 10.08
C ARG A 137 -5.66 -11.42 8.61
N LEU A 138 -6.20 -10.37 8.00
CA LEU A 138 -5.86 -10.01 6.63
C LEU A 138 -4.40 -9.55 6.51
N ALA A 139 -3.88 -8.78 7.47
CA ALA A 139 -2.48 -8.32 7.47
C ALA A 139 -1.49 -9.49 7.57
N GLU A 140 -1.76 -10.48 8.42
CA GLU A 140 -0.99 -11.72 8.52
C GLU A 140 -1.07 -12.53 7.22
N ALA A 141 -2.29 -12.81 6.72
CA ALA A 141 -2.50 -13.62 5.52
C ALA A 141 -1.97 -12.94 4.24
N LYS A 142 -1.92 -11.60 4.21
CA LYS A 142 -1.30 -10.82 3.14
C LYS A 142 0.20 -11.14 3.01
N GLY A 143 0.87 -11.41 4.12
CA GLY A 143 2.29 -11.75 4.18
C GLY A 143 3.24 -10.56 4.25
N ALA A 144 4.51 -10.86 4.53
CA ALA A 144 5.53 -9.87 4.82
C ALA A 144 5.87 -8.93 3.63
N THR A 145 6.22 -7.69 3.94
CA THR A 145 6.72 -6.73 2.94
C THR A 145 8.03 -7.21 2.32
N ASP A 146 8.95 -7.74 3.14
CA ASP A 146 10.22 -8.34 2.69
C ASP A 146 9.94 -9.62 1.89
N PRO A 147 10.26 -9.66 0.58
CA PRO A 147 10.02 -10.82 -0.28
C PRO A 147 10.59 -12.13 0.25
N ARG A 148 11.71 -12.08 0.99
CA ARG A 148 12.42 -13.28 1.50
C ARG A 148 11.68 -13.93 2.67
N LYS A 149 10.74 -13.22 3.29
CA LYS A 149 9.97 -13.69 4.45
C LYS A 149 8.58 -14.21 4.06
N ARG A 150 8.19 -14.10 2.79
CA ARG A 150 6.86 -14.49 2.30
C ARG A 150 6.75 -16.00 2.17
N ARG A 151 5.61 -16.55 2.56
CA ARG A 151 5.38 -18.01 2.65
C ARG A 151 4.29 -18.47 1.68
N PRO A 152 4.37 -19.72 1.16
CA PRO A 152 3.26 -20.31 0.40
C PRO A 152 1.92 -20.17 1.15
N GLY A 153 0.87 -19.82 0.41
CA GLY A 153 -0.45 -19.50 0.97
C GLY A 153 -0.69 -18.01 1.20
N GLU A 154 0.36 -17.20 1.41
CA GLU A 154 0.21 -15.75 1.58
C GLU A 154 -0.08 -15.02 0.26
N LEU A 155 -0.90 -13.97 0.29
CA LEU A 155 -1.27 -13.21 -0.91
C LEU A 155 -0.04 -12.67 -1.66
N ARG A 156 0.91 -12.05 -0.96
CA ARG A 156 2.13 -11.51 -1.59
C ARG A 156 3.08 -12.59 -2.11
N HIS A 157 2.96 -13.83 -1.63
CA HIS A 157 3.68 -14.96 -2.20
C HIS A 157 3.00 -15.42 -3.49
N LEU A 158 1.68 -15.59 -3.48
CA LEU A 158 0.88 -15.95 -4.66
C LEU A 158 1.12 -14.98 -5.83
N LEU A 159 1.15 -13.68 -5.56
CA LEU A 159 1.30 -12.68 -6.61
C LEU A 159 2.73 -12.60 -7.21
N GLY A 160 3.72 -13.30 -6.62
CA GLY A 160 5.02 -13.58 -7.25
C GLY A 160 5.97 -12.39 -7.46
N ARG A 161 5.65 -11.18 -6.98
CA ARG A 161 6.52 -9.99 -7.18
C ARG A 161 7.46 -9.78 -6.00
N HIS A 162 8.70 -10.22 -6.15
CA HIS A 162 9.71 -10.24 -5.10
C HIS A 162 10.50 -8.94 -4.98
N ASN A 163 9.81 -7.82 -4.71
CA ASN A 163 10.43 -6.53 -4.43
C ASN A 163 9.86 -5.89 -3.15
N TYR A 164 10.65 -5.04 -2.49
CA TYR A 164 10.25 -4.34 -1.26
C TYR A 164 9.27 -3.18 -1.54
N LEU A 165 9.51 -2.40 -2.59
CA LEU A 165 8.64 -1.30 -3.04
C LEU A 165 7.48 -1.82 -3.91
N LEU A 166 7.79 -2.71 -4.87
CA LEU A 166 6.82 -3.30 -5.80
C LEU A 166 6.17 -4.57 -5.21
N ASN A 167 5.46 -4.37 -4.11
CA ASN A 167 4.82 -5.42 -3.30
C ASN A 167 3.30 -5.52 -3.51
N LEU A 168 2.76 -4.79 -4.48
CA LEU A 168 1.39 -4.85 -5.03
C LEU A 168 0.24 -4.43 -4.10
N VAL A 169 0.22 -4.90 -2.86
CA VAL A 169 -0.93 -4.74 -1.97
C VAL A 169 -0.57 -4.16 -0.61
N HIS A 170 -1.49 -3.40 -0.03
CA HIS A 170 -1.43 -2.83 1.32
C HIS A 170 -2.77 -3.05 2.05
N SER A 171 -2.71 -3.18 3.37
CA SER A 171 -3.89 -3.27 4.25
C SER A 171 -3.55 -2.61 5.59
N PRO A 172 -4.56 -2.08 6.31
CA PRO A 172 -4.44 -1.73 7.73
C PRO A 172 -3.84 -2.88 8.54
N ASP A 173 -3.02 -2.58 9.54
CA ASP A 173 -2.41 -3.60 10.40
C ASP A 173 -3.33 -3.98 11.58
N ASP A 174 -4.18 -3.05 12.05
CA ASP A 174 -5.15 -3.27 13.14
C ASP A 174 -6.47 -2.49 12.91
N PRO A 175 -7.52 -2.72 13.74
CA PRO A 175 -8.78 -1.97 13.63
C PRO A 175 -8.64 -0.45 13.74
N ALA A 176 -7.71 0.07 14.55
CA ALA A 176 -7.49 1.52 14.64
C ALA A 176 -7.01 2.11 13.30
N ASP A 177 -6.14 1.39 12.58
CA ASP A 177 -5.71 1.78 11.24
C ASP A 177 -6.85 1.78 10.22
N VAL A 178 -7.86 0.90 10.36
CA VAL A 178 -9.06 0.92 9.48
C VAL A 178 -9.78 2.25 9.58
N LEU A 179 -9.99 2.75 10.80
CA LEU A 179 -10.64 4.05 11.03
C LEU A 179 -9.85 5.19 10.39
N ARG A 180 -8.52 5.16 10.56
CA ARG A 180 -7.64 6.18 10.00
C ARG A 180 -7.62 6.15 8.47
N GLU A 181 -7.42 4.97 7.88
CA GLU A 181 -7.24 4.83 6.44
C GLU A 181 -8.52 5.11 5.63
N LEU A 182 -9.71 4.88 6.19
CA LEU A 182 -10.98 5.22 5.53
C LEU A 182 -11.06 6.70 5.14
N ALA A 183 -10.70 7.61 6.04
CA ALA A 183 -10.72 9.05 5.74
C ALA A 183 -9.55 9.51 4.87
N ILE A 184 -8.47 8.72 4.81
CA ILE A 184 -7.36 9.00 3.88
C ILE A 184 -7.76 8.67 2.44
N TYR A 185 -8.46 7.55 2.20
CA TYR A 185 -8.88 7.17 0.86
C TYR A 185 -10.13 7.89 0.38
N PHE A 186 -11.07 8.18 1.27
CA PHE A 186 -12.42 8.58 0.89
C PHE A 186 -12.80 9.90 1.55
N ASP A 187 -13.27 10.84 0.72
CA ASP A 187 -13.98 12.02 1.20
C ASP A 187 -15.26 11.63 1.96
N ALA A 188 -15.89 12.60 2.64
CA ALA A 188 -17.05 12.32 3.49
C ALA A 188 -18.20 11.64 2.72
N ASN A 189 -18.48 12.03 1.48
CA ASN A 189 -19.58 11.46 0.71
C ASN A 189 -19.27 10.01 0.30
N THR A 190 -18.08 9.78 -0.25
CA THR A 190 -17.63 8.44 -0.66
C THR A 190 -17.54 7.51 0.55
N ARG A 191 -17.06 8.00 1.69
CA ARG A 191 -16.98 7.23 2.94
C ARG A 191 -18.35 6.83 3.47
N ALA A 192 -19.37 7.69 3.36
CA ALA A 192 -20.75 7.35 3.71
C ALA A 192 -21.31 6.23 2.81
N GLU A 193 -21.05 6.29 1.50
CA GLU A 193 -21.44 5.21 0.58
C GLU A 193 -20.73 3.90 0.89
N VAL A 194 -19.42 3.97 1.19
CA VAL A 194 -18.62 2.81 1.56
C VAL A 194 -19.17 2.16 2.83
N PHE A 195 -19.50 2.95 3.85
CA PHE A 195 -20.17 2.44 5.04
C PHE A 195 -21.48 1.73 4.71
N ALA A 196 -22.36 2.39 3.95
CA ALA A 196 -23.65 1.79 3.57
C ALA A 196 -23.47 0.46 2.83
N ARG A 197 -22.57 0.39 1.86
CA ARG A 197 -22.29 -0.83 1.08
C ARG A 197 -21.70 -1.95 1.92
N ALA A 198 -20.72 -1.62 2.78
CA ALA A 198 -20.10 -2.59 3.65
C ALA A 198 -21.12 -3.21 4.63
N LEU A 199 -22.02 -2.38 5.19
CA LEU A 199 -23.08 -2.81 6.10
C LEU A 199 -24.20 -3.60 5.42
N GLU A 200 -24.47 -3.37 4.12
CA GLU A 200 -25.35 -4.25 3.33
C GLU A 200 -24.78 -5.67 3.20
N ALA A 201 -23.46 -5.84 3.37
CA ALA A 201 -22.77 -7.11 3.37
C ALA A 201 -22.99 -7.96 2.09
N LYS A 202 -23.33 -7.32 0.97
CA LYS A 202 -23.48 -7.96 -0.34
C LYS A 202 -22.12 -8.24 -0.96
N ASP A 203 -22.08 -9.24 -1.83
CA ASP A 203 -20.84 -9.59 -2.52
C ASP A 203 -20.59 -8.57 -3.63
N ALA A 204 -19.47 -7.86 -3.52
CA ALA A 204 -19.06 -6.84 -4.47
C ALA A 204 -17.93 -7.32 -5.41
N THR A 205 -17.63 -8.62 -5.46
CA THR A 205 -16.57 -9.19 -6.31
C THR A 205 -16.75 -8.84 -7.79
N ALA A 206 -17.97 -8.93 -8.32
CA ALA A 206 -18.26 -8.53 -9.71
C ALA A 206 -18.08 -7.01 -9.94
N THR A 207 -18.37 -6.19 -8.92
CA THR A 207 -18.12 -4.74 -8.97
C THR A 207 -16.62 -4.46 -8.97
N ALA A 208 -15.86 -5.14 -8.12
CA ALA A 208 -14.39 -5.04 -8.08
C ALA A 208 -13.76 -5.41 -9.43
N ALA A 209 -14.21 -6.51 -10.05
CA ALA A 209 -13.75 -6.93 -11.38
C ALA A 209 -14.14 -5.93 -12.49
N ALA A 210 -15.28 -5.24 -12.38
CA ALA A 210 -15.65 -4.19 -13.31
C ALA A 210 -14.71 -2.97 -13.19
N VAL A 211 -14.46 -2.50 -11.97
CA VAL A 211 -13.51 -1.40 -11.72
C VAL A 211 -12.09 -1.77 -12.16
N ALA A 212 -11.68 -3.03 -11.95
CA ALA A 212 -10.39 -3.54 -12.40
C ALA A 212 -10.21 -3.43 -13.92
N ARG A 213 -11.23 -3.80 -14.70
CA ARG A 213 -11.20 -3.68 -16.16
C ARG A 213 -11.02 -2.24 -16.61
N GLU A 214 -11.74 -1.30 -16.01
CA GLU A 214 -11.57 0.13 -16.32
C GLU A 214 -10.16 0.64 -16.00
N LEU A 215 -9.58 0.20 -14.88
CA LEU A 215 -8.19 0.52 -14.52
C LEU A 215 -7.21 -0.11 -15.51
N TYR A 216 -7.46 -1.34 -15.94
CA TYR A 216 -6.60 -2.05 -16.89
C TYR A 216 -6.62 -1.44 -18.29
N ASP A 217 -7.75 -0.90 -18.72
CA ASP A 217 -7.89 -0.18 -19.98
C ASP A 217 -7.08 1.14 -19.98
N GLY A 218 -7.02 1.81 -18.82
CA GLY A 218 -6.24 3.04 -18.63
C GLY A 218 -4.75 2.82 -18.36
N ALA A 219 -4.35 1.64 -17.87
CA ALA A 219 -2.98 1.32 -17.50
C ALA A 219 -2.56 -0.03 -18.09
N PRO A 220 -1.85 -0.07 -19.23
CA PRO A 220 -1.45 -1.32 -19.87
C PRO A 220 -0.50 -2.12 -18.98
N ALA A 221 -0.51 -3.45 -19.12
CA ALA A 221 0.44 -4.30 -18.42
C ALA A 221 1.89 -3.94 -18.79
N ARG A 222 2.79 -3.98 -17.81
CA ARG A 222 4.20 -3.61 -17.99
C ARG A 222 5.13 -4.68 -17.41
N SER A 223 6.33 -4.76 -17.97
CA SER A 223 7.37 -5.66 -17.46
C SER A 223 7.93 -5.18 -16.12
N PHE A 224 8.18 -6.11 -15.21
CA PHE A 224 8.86 -5.87 -13.93
C PHE A 224 10.34 -6.30 -14.00
N GLU A 225 10.80 -6.73 -15.18
CA GLU A 225 12.15 -7.22 -15.37
C GLU A 225 13.14 -6.06 -15.45
N ARG A 226 14.21 -6.19 -14.67
CA ARG A 226 15.29 -5.22 -14.59
C ARG A 226 15.95 -4.98 -15.95
N GLY A 227 16.14 -6.04 -16.75
CA GLY A 227 16.75 -5.94 -18.08
C GLY A 227 15.92 -5.07 -19.04
N ASP A 228 14.60 -5.23 -19.02
CA ASP A 228 13.69 -4.42 -19.84
C ASP A 228 13.71 -2.95 -19.42
N ALA A 229 13.79 -2.69 -18.12
CA ALA A 229 13.90 -1.33 -17.59
C ALA A 229 15.20 -0.65 -18.03
N VAL A 230 16.35 -1.34 -17.93
CA VAL A 230 17.64 -0.83 -18.41
C VAL A 230 17.59 -0.53 -19.90
N ALA A 231 17.10 -1.47 -20.72
CA ALA A 231 17.03 -1.29 -22.16
C ALA A 231 16.18 -0.07 -22.57
N ARG A 232 15.02 0.11 -21.92
CA ARG A 232 14.12 1.25 -22.18
C ARG A 232 14.73 2.58 -21.76
N LEU A 233 15.36 2.64 -20.58
CA LEU A 233 16.00 3.87 -20.11
C LEU A 233 17.17 4.26 -21.01
N THR A 234 18.07 3.33 -21.34
CA THR A 234 19.20 3.60 -22.23
C THR A 234 18.74 4.08 -23.61
N ALA A 235 17.67 3.50 -24.16
CA ALA A 235 17.12 3.92 -25.45
C ALA A 235 16.51 5.33 -25.43
N GLY A 236 16.14 5.85 -24.25
CA GLY A 236 15.61 7.20 -24.07
C GLY A 236 16.68 8.27 -23.83
N LEU A 237 17.95 7.88 -23.62
CA LEU A 237 19.03 8.83 -23.38
C LEU A 237 19.48 9.50 -24.69
N ASP A 238 19.77 10.80 -24.62
CA ASP A 238 20.43 11.52 -25.70
C ASP A 238 21.96 11.30 -25.69
N THR A 239 22.66 11.84 -26.69
CA THR A 239 24.11 11.67 -26.81
C THR A 239 24.90 12.30 -25.64
N ALA A 240 24.40 13.36 -25.01
CA ALA A 240 25.07 13.99 -23.87
C ALA A 240 24.94 13.12 -22.62
N ALA A 241 23.74 12.60 -22.36
CA ALA A 241 23.47 11.68 -21.27
C ALA A 241 24.21 10.34 -21.44
N LEU A 242 24.29 9.80 -22.66
CA LEU A 242 25.07 8.59 -22.94
C LEU A 242 26.56 8.76 -22.63
N ARG A 243 27.16 9.90 -23.02
CA ARG A 243 28.56 10.19 -22.65
C ARG A 243 28.75 10.30 -21.14
N ALA A 244 27.84 11.00 -20.46
CA ALA A 244 27.89 11.12 -19.00
C ALA A 244 27.73 9.76 -18.29
N LEU A 245 26.94 8.85 -18.88
CA LEU A 245 26.81 7.48 -18.40
C LEU A 245 28.10 6.68 -18.60
N ASP A 246 28.70 6.74 -19.78
CA ASP A 246 29.98 6.08 -20.08
C ASP A 246 31.08 6.52 -19.11
N ASP A 247 31.18 7.83 -18.85
CA ASP A 247 32.15 8.40 -17.90
C ASP A 247 31.96 7.84 -16.48
N ARG A 248 30.71 7.71 -16.02
CA ARG A 248 30.39 7.16 -14.68
C ARG A 248 30.61 5.65 -14.60
N MET A 249 30.37 4.95 -15.70
CA MET A 249 30.53 3.49 -15.78
C MET A 249 31.98 3.06 -16.00
N ALA A 250 32.89 3.96 -16.39
CA ALA A 250 34.28 3.64 -16.70
C ALA A 250 35.04 2.90 -15.58
N ALA A 251 34.67 3.12 -14.31
CA ALA A 251 35.27 2.48 -13.14
C ALA A 251 34.37 1.43 -12.46
N VAL A 252 33.24 1.07 -13.07
CA VAL A 252 32.22 0.19 -12.48
C VAL A 252 32.06 -1.07 -13.32
N GLU A 253 31.87 -2.21 -12.66
CA GLU A 253 31.62 -3.48 -13.36
C GLU A 253 30.32 -3.40 -14.18
N PRO A 254 30.34 -3.68 -15.50
CA PRO A 254 29.15 -3.68 -16.33
C PRO A 254 28.06 -4.62 -15.80
N GLY A 255 26.83 -4.14 -15.74
CA GLY A 255 25.67 -4.92 -15.27
C GLY A 255 25.53 -5.03 -13.75
N SER A 256 26.48 -4.51 -12.97
CA SER A 256 26.37 -4.43 -11.51
C SER A 256 25.24 -3.47 -11.06
N ASP A 257 24.80 -3.60 -9.82
CA ASP A 257 23.84 -2.67 -9.21
C ASP A 257 24.36 -1.23 -9.22
N ALA A 258 25.68 -1.04 -9.06
CA ALA A 258 26.32 0.27 -9.13
C ALA A 258 26.24 0.89 -10.54
N ALA A 259 26.43 0.10 -11.59
CA ALA A 259 26.29 0.58 -12.97
C ALA A 259 24.84 0.99 -13.27
N GLN A 260 23.88 0.22 -12.77
CA GLN A 260 22.45 0.51 -12.92
C GLN A 260 21.99 1.72 -12.09
N ALA A 261 22.57 1.92 -10.91
CA ALA A 261 22.36 3.14 -10.13
C ALA A 261 22.91 4.37 -10.88
N ALA A 262 24.08 4.27 -11.51
CA ALA A 262 24.63 5.34 -12.33
C ALA A 262 23.72 5.72 -13.51
N LEU A 263 23.06 4.74 -14.14
CA LEU A 263 22.03 5.00 -15.16
C LEU A 263 20.86 5.82 -14.60
N LEU A 264 20.38 5.52 -13.39
CA LEU A 264 19.31 6.28 -12.75
C LEU A 264 19.74 7.71 -12.41
N ASP A 265 20.97 7.89 -11.92
CA ASP A 265 21.48 9.22 -11.62
C ASP A 265 21.61 10.09 -12.88
N VAL A 266 22.07 9.51 -13.99
CA VAL A 266 22.10 10.19 -15.30
C VAL A 266 20.69 10.52 -15.76
N ALA A 267 19.77 9.55 -15.70
CA ALA A 267 18.37 9.74 -16.06
C ALA A 267 17.76 10.94 -15.30
N TRP A 268 17.94 11.01 -13.98
CA TRP A 268 17.40 12.11 -13.17
C TRP A 268 18.10 13.46 -13.38
N SER A 269 19.41 13.46 -13.63
CA SER A 269 20.15 14.71 -13.85
C SER A 269 20.02 15.26 -15.28
N SER A 270 19.57 14.44 -16.23
CA SER A 270 19.43 14.83 -17.64
C SER A 270 18.25 15.76 -17.92
N GLY A 271 17.23 15.77 -17.06
CA GLY A 271 15.97 16.50 -17.31
C GLY A 271 15.13 15.93 -18.46
N LEU A 272 15.49 14.74 -18.98
CA LEU A 272 14.75 14.05 -20.03
C LEU A 272 13.44 13.46 -19.48
N ASP A 273 12.40 13.48 -20.31
CA ASP A 273 11.14 12.78 -20.04
C ASP A 273 11.31 11.29 -20.35
N LEU A 274 11.79 10.54 -19.36
CA LEU A 274 12.05 9.11 -19.46
C LEU A 274 10.88 8.29 -18.90
N ASP A 275 10.74 7.06 -19.39
CA ASP A 275 9.65 6.17 -18.98
C ASP A 275 9.63 5.96 -17.44
N PRO A 276 8.60 6.48 -16.74
CA PRO A 276 8.58 6.52 -15.28
C PRO A 276 8.50 5.11 -14.69
N TRP A 277 7.85 4.17 -15.38
CA TRP A 277 7.78 2.79 -14.93
C TRP A 277 9.15 2.10 -14.91
N SER A 278 9.98 2.32 -15.94
CA SER A 278 11.34 1.77 -15.99
C SER A 278 12.23 2.37 -14.90
N LEU A 279 12.08 3.67 -14.58
CA LEU A 279 12.75 4.30 -13.44
C LEU A 279 12.36 3.62 -12.12
N ILE A 280 11.07 3.37 -11.91
CA ILE A 280 10.56 2.70 -10.71
C ILE A 280 11.12 1.28 -10.60
N VAL A 281 10.99 0.47 -11.66
CA VAL A 281 11.44 -0.92 -11.66
C VAL A 281 12.93 -0.97 -11.35
N LEU A 282 13.78 -0.29 -12.10
CA LEU A 282 15.22 -0.33 -11.89
C LEU A 282 15.60 0.22 -10.51
N GLY A 283 15.05 1.38 -10.14
CA GLY A 283 15.31 2.00 -8.85
C GLY A 283 14.92 1.14 -7.67
N SER A 284 13.82 0.40 -7.78
CA SER A 284 13.35 -0.51 -6.73
C SER A 284 14.32 -1.67 -6.45
N TYR A 285 15.22 -1.99 -7.38
CA TYR A 285 16.22 -3.05 -7.23
C TYR A 285 17.56 -2.55 -6.71
N VAL A 286 18.01 -1.38 -7.18
CA VAL A 286 19.42 -0.95 -7.00
C VAL A 286 19.60 0.20 -6.03
N LEU A 287 18.51 0.90 -5.67
CA LEU A 287 18.59 2.03 -4.74
C LEU A 287 18.27 1.61 -3.29
N PRO A 288 18.81 2.34 -2.30
CA PRO A 288 18.45 2.12 -0.90
C PRO A 288 16.94 2.28 -0.69
N MET A 289 16.31 1.35 0.03
CA MET A 289 14.88 1.44 0.38
C MET A 289 14.64 1.92 1.82
N ARG A 290 15.70 2.03 2.62
CA ARG A 290 15.64 2.30 4.05
C ARG A 290 16.83 3.15 4.49
N THR A 291 16.60 4.06 5.42
CA THR A 291 17.63 4.84 6.11
C THR A 291 17.82 4.35 7.54
N GLY A 292 19.08 4.10 7.91
CA GLY A 292 19.45 3.71 9.27
C GLY A 292 18.85 2.38 9.74
N SER A 293 19.05 2.09 11.03
CA SER A 293 18.56 0.87 11.70
C SER A 293 17.33 1.10 12.59
N GLY A 294 16.90 2.35 12.80
CA GLY A 294 15.80 2.71 13.72
C GLY A 294 14.42 2.19 13.31
N SER A 295 13.49 2.06 14.25
CA SER A 295 12.13 1.58 13.94
C SER A 295 11.24 2.65 13.31
N GLN A 296 10.13 2.23 12.72
CA GLN A 296 9.03 3.14 12.38
C GLN A 296 8.58 3.92 13.62
N THR A 297 8.07 5.13 13.43
CA THR A 297 7.54 5.99 14.51
C THR A 297 6.44 5.26 15.27
N LEU A 298 5.51 4.64 14.53
CA LEU A 298 4.56 3.68 15.08
C LEU A 298 4.85 2.33 14.44
N ARG A 299 5.00 1.30 15.27
CA ARG A 299 5.24 -0.06 14.77
C ARG A 299 3.91 -0.69 14.32
N PRO A 300 3.93 -1.53 13.27
CA PRO A 300 2.82 -2.41 12.93
C PRO A 300 2.43 -3.27 14.13
N VAL A 301 1.15 -3.55 14.25
CA VAL A 301 0.61 -4.50 15.23
C VAL A 301 0.41 -5.82 14.51
N GLY A 302 1.01 -6.90 15.02
CA GLY A 302 0.83 -8.25 14.51
C GLY A 302 -0.19 -9.06 15.32
N ALA A 303 -0.47 -10.28 14.87
CA ALA A 303 -1.37 -11.19 15.60
C ALA A 303 -0.87 -11.52 17.01
N THR A 304 0.45 -11.69 17.19
CA THR A 304 1.04 -11.95 18.52
C THR A 304 0.81 -10.78 19.47
N ASP A 305 1.06 -9.54 19.04
CA ASP A 305 0.85 -8.34 19.86
C ASP A 305 -0.62 -8.24 20.32
N TRP A 306 -1.56 -8.60 19.44
CA TRP A 306 -2.99 -8.57 19.73
C TRP A 306 -3.42 -9.63 20.75
N LEU A 307 -2.94 -10.87 20.58
CA LEU A 307 -3.29 -11.99 21.45
C LEU A 307 -2.67 -11.83 22.85
N GLU A 308 -1.43 -11.36 22.95
CA GLU A 308 -0.77 -11.16 24.25
C GLU A 308 -1.35 -9.99 25.06
N ALA A 309 -1.95 -9.01 24.39
CA ALA A 309 -2.58 -7.86 25.04
C ALA A 309 -3.97 -8.16 25.61
N ARG A 310 -4.57 -9.32 25.28
CA ARG A 310 -5.90 -9.72 25.75
C ARG A 310 -5.77 -10.83 26.80
N PRO A 311 -6.25 -10.61 28.04
CA PRO A 311 -6.18 -11.60 29.13
C PRO A 311 -7.06 -12.83 28.90
#